data_AF-A0A945GSY2-F1
#
_entry.id   AF-A0A945GSY2-F1
#
_cell.length_a   1.000
_cell.length_b   1.000
_cell.length_c   1.000
_cell.angle_alpha   90.00
_cell.angle_beta   90.00
_cell.angle_gamma   90.00
#
_symmetry.space_group_name_H-M   'P 1'
#
loop_
_entity.id
_entity.type
_entity.pdbx_description
1 polymer ?
#
loop_
_entity_poly.entity_id
_entity_poly.type
_entity_poly.pdbx_seq_one_letter_code
_entity_poly.pdbx_strand_id
1 'polypeptide(L)'
;MTLKTNNLPSRCVVLVPLDRIDAAKHIVDKFELSAVYEHHPALAMAEVCLLHQYATSVQAWNSKPNEVQLILVHANEMNGTTKMVHAVRKYLPSVCISELRNGQLENVDNDGSVVDLLEDHPIVHTEPIDANELSMLLDNNPKKVDE
;
A
#
# COMPACT_ATOMS: atom_id res chain seq x y z
N MET A 1 30.84 4.15 13.25
CA MET A 1 29.66 3.32 12.91
C MET A 1 28.45 4.00 13.52
N THR A 2 27.72 4.75 12.70
CA THR A 2 26.54 5.51 13.12
C THR A 2 25.37 4.57 13.28
N LEU A 3 24.91 4.37 14.52
CA LEU A 3 23.55 3.92 14.77
C LEU A 3 22.64 4.92 14.06
N LYS A 4 22.01 4.49 12.96
CA LYS A 4 20.91 5.23 12.36
C LYS A 4 19.83 5.29 13.44
N THR A 5 19.71 6.46 14.04
CA THR A 5 18.60 6.82 14.93
C THR A 5 17.31 6.47 14.21
N ASN A 6 16.54 5.57 14.82
CA ASN A 6 15.22 5.13 14.37
C ASN A 6 14.29 6.35 14.27
N ASN A 7 14.27 7.01 13.12
CA ASN A 7 13.26 8.01 12.78
C ASN A 7 12.00 7.29 12.28
N LEU A 8 11.37 6.46 13.11
CA LEU A 8 10.10 5.83 12.78
C LEU A 8 8.99 6.38 13.69
N PRO A 9 8.48 7.61 13.45
CA PRO A 9 7.21 8.04 14.02
C PRO A 9 6.01 7.52 13.20
N SER A 10 6.21 6.50 12.36
CA SER A 10 5.18 5.99 11.48
C SER A 10 4.32 4.99 12.24
N ARG A 11 3.06 5.36 12.49
CA ARG A 11 2.03 4.43 12.98
C ARG A 11 2.12 3.12 12.19
N CYS A 12 2.19 2.01 12.90
CA CYS A 12 2.26 0.67 12.34
C CYS A 12 1.06 -0.17 12.76
N VAL A 13 0.75 -1.18 11.97
CA VAL A 13 -0.22 -2.22 12.32
C VAL A 13 0.56 -3.46 12.72
N VAL A 14 0.25 -4.02 13.89
CA VAL A 14 0.84 -5.26 14.37
C VAL A 14 -0.21 -6.36 14.32
N LEU A 15 -0.04 -7.31 13.40
CA LEU A 15 -0.86 -8.52 13.36
C LEU A 15 -0.26 -9.56 14.31
N VAL A 16 -1.04 -9.96 15.32
CA VAL A 16 -0.60 -10.89 16.36
C VAL A 16 -1.76 -11.78 16.84
N PRO A 17 -1.55 -13.09 17.07
CA PRO A 17 -2.52 -13.93 17.76
C PRO A 17 -2.91 -13.35 19.12
N LEU A 18 -4.17 -13.56 19.54
CA LEU A 18 -4.70 -12.99 20.77
C LEU A 18 -3.92 -13.43 22.01
N ASP A 19 -3.45 -14.68 22.03
CA ASP A 19 -2.66 -15.30 23.10
C ASP A 19 -1.19 -14.87 23.10
N ARG A 20 -0.73 -14.11 22.10
CA ARG A 20 0.66 -13.66 21.93
C ARG A 20 0.82 -12.14 22.01
N ILE A 21 -0.21 -11.42 22.45
CA ILE A 21 -0.20 -9.94 22.51
C ILE A 21 0.97 -9.37 23.32
N ASP A 22 1.41 -10.07 24.38
CA ASP A 22 2.53 -9.59 25.21
C ASP A 22 3.85 -9.58 24.45
N ALA A 23 4.05 -10.51 23.52
CA ALA A 23 5.22 -10.50 22.63
C ALA A 23 5.18 -9.29 21.70
N ALA A 24 4.00 -8.96 21.15
CA ALA A 24 3.82 -7.76 20.33
C ALA A 24 4.08 -6.48 21.12
N LYS A 25 3.53 -6.35 22.33
CA LYS A 25 3.76 -5.18 23.20
C LYS A 25 5.24 -5.00 23.52
N HIS A 26 5.93 -6.08 23.89
CA HIS A 26 7.36 -6.02 24.18
C HIS A 26 8.18 -5.49 22.99
N ILE A 27 7.83 -5.89 21.76
CA ILE A 27 8.49 -5.40 20.55
C ILE A 27 8.15 -3.94 20.28
N VAL A 28 6.88 -3.56 20.39
CA VAL A 28 6.45 -2.16 20.22
C VAL A 28 7.17 -1.24 21.19
N ASP A 29 7.28 -1.63 22.47
CA ASP A 29 8.00 -0.87 23.49
C ASP A 29 9.52 -0.83 23.20
N LYS A 30 10.12 -1.97 22.83
CA LYS A 30 11.56 -2.09 22.53
C LYS A 30 12.00 -1.19 21.38
N PHE A 31 11.14 -1.01 20.37
CA PHE A 31 11.43 -0.20 19.19
C PHE A 31 10.75 1.18 19.22
N GLU A 32 10.12 1.55 20.33
CA GLU A 32 9.40 2.82 20.52
C GLU A 32 8.37 3.11 19.42
N LEU A 33 7.66 2.07 18.98
CA LEU A 33 6.71 2.15 17.87
C LEU A 33 5.34 2.68 18.34
N SER A 34 4.65 3.41 17.47
CA SER A 34 3.21 3.69 17.63
C SER A 34 2.43 2.61 16.91
N ALA A 35 1.77 1.71 17.64
CA ALA A 35 1.16 0.51 17.06
C ALA A 35 -0.36 0.43 17.29
N VAL A 36 -1.07 -0.05 16.26
CA VAL A 36 -2.43 -0.61 16.37
C VAL A 36 -2.29 -2.12 16.35
N TYR A 37 -2.83 -2.79 17.35
CA TYR A 37 -2.77 -4.26 17.46
C TYR A 37 -4.03 -4.87 16.87
N GLU A 38 -3.84 -5.83 15.97
CA GLU A 38 -4.93 -6.55 15.35
C GLU A 38 -4.74 -8.06 15.50
N HIS A 39 -5.85 -8.74 15.77
CA HIS A 39 -5.88 -10.18 16.02
C HIS A 39 -6.55 -10.97 14.90
N HIS A 40 -6.89 -10.30 13.82
CA HIS A 40 -7.52 -10.90 12.66
C HIS A 40 -6.94 -10.29 11.37
N PRO A 41 -6.51 -11.08 10.38
CA PRO A 41 -5.87 -10.53 9.18
C PRO A 41 -6.76 -9.58 8.38
N ALA A 42 -8.07 -9.80 8.37
CA ALA A 42 -8.99 -8.87 7.69
C ALA A 42 -9.06 -7.49 8.38
N LEU A 43 -8.97 -7.44 9.71
CA LEU A 43 -8.97 -6.18 10.45
C LEU A 43 -7.62 -5.48 10.30
N ALA A 44 -6.51 -6.23 10.38
CA ALA A 44 -5.19 -5.72 10.08
C ALA A 44 -5.10 -5.13 8.67
N MET A 45 -5.69 -5.79 7.66
CA MET A 45 -5.78 -5.25 6.30
C MET A 45 -6.54 -3.92 6.27
N ALA A 46 -7.69 -3.84 6.95
CA ALA A 46 -8.48 -2.62 7.00
C ALA A 46 -7.70 -1.46 7.62
N GLU A 47 -7.02 -1.70 8.74
CA GLU A 47 -6.16 -0.70 9.40
C GLU A 47 -4.98 -0.29 8.52
N VAL A 48 -4.33 -1.23 7.83
CA VAL A 48 -3.26 -0.91 6.86
C VAL A 48 -3.79 -0.01 5.74
N CYS A 49 -4.97 -0.31 5.19
CA CYS A 49 -5.61 0.54 4.17
C CYS A 49 -5.89 1.95 4.70
N LEU A 50 -6.40 2.08 5.93
CA LEU A 50 -6.68 3.37 6.55
C LEU A 50 -5.40 4.18 6.78
N LEU A 51 -4.35 3.55 7.32
CA LEU A 51 -3.05 4.20 7.50
C LEU A 51 -2.42 4.58 6.18
N HIS A 52 -2.52 3.73 5.15
CA HIS A 52 -2.04 4.06 3.80
C HIS A 52 -2.76 5.28 3.24
N GLN A 53 -4.09 5.32 3.30
CA GLN A 53 -4.86 6.47 2.82
C GLN A 53 -4.52 7.76 3.57
N TYR A 54 -4.35 7.66 4.90
CA TYR A 54 -3.91 8.77 5.72
C TYR A 54 -2.51 9.25 5.31
N ALA A 55 -1.56 8.33 5.15
CA ALA A 55 -0.19 8.64 4.73
C ALA A 55 -0.16 9.32 3.36
N THR A 56 -0.88 8.80 2.37
CA THR A 56 -1.00 9.41 1.03
C THR A 56 -1.59 10.82 1.12
N SER A 57 -2.63 11.01 1.93
CA SER A 57 -3.26 12.32 2.10
C SER A 57 -2.30 13.32 2.74
N VAL A 58 -1.59 12.93 3.80
CA VAL A 58 -0.60 13.79 4.47
C VAL A 58 0.57 14.10 3.55
N GLN A 59 1.05 13.13 2.76
CA GLN A 59 2.14 13.33 1.81
C GLN A 59 1.77 14.36 0.74
N ALA A 60 0.53 14.34 0.24
CA ALA A 60 0.05 15.33 -0.72
C ALA A 60 0.15 16.78 -0.18
N TRP A 61 0.01 16.98 1.13
CA TRP A 61 0.10 18.30 1.76
C TRP A 61 1.51 18.68 2.23
N ASN A 62 2.28 17.73 2.77
CA ASN A 62 3.52 18.00 3.50
C ASN A 62 4.78 17.55 2.76
N SER A 63 4.66 16.88 1.61
CA SER A 63 5.76 16.33 0.79
C SER A 63 6.74 15.39 1.51
N LYS A 64 6.49 15.03 2.78
CA LYS A 64 7.29 14.08 3.53
C LYS A 64 6.78 12.67 3.28
N PRO A 65 7.67 11.71 2.95
CA PRO A 65 7.29 10.31 2.86
C PRO A 65 6.86 9.83 4.25
N ASN A 66 5.71 9.17 4.31
CA ASN A 66 5.26 8.48 5.51
C ASN A 66 5.08 7.01 5.15
N GLU A 67 6.03 6.18 5.56
CA GLU A 67 6.01 4.76 5.29
C GLU A 67 5.01 4.08 6.22
N VAL A 68 4.09 3.30 5.66
CA VAL A 68 3.17 2.48 6.44
C VAL A 68 3.81 1.13 6.68
N GLN A 69 3.80 0.67 7.93
CA GLN A 69 4.40 -0.60 8.32
C GLN A 69 3.35 -1.59 8.80
N LEU A 70 3.46 -2.82 8.31
CA LEU A 70 2.77 -4.00 8.81
C LEU A 70 3.78 -4.93 9.47
N ILE A 71 3.61 -5.17 10.76
CA ILE A 71 4.48 -6.05 11.55
C ILE A 71 3.73 -7.34 11.85
N LEU A 72 4.35 -8.47 11.53
CA LEU A 72 3.82 -9.80 11.75
C LEU A 72 4.50 -10.42 12.98
N VAL A 73 3.72 -10.74 14.01
CA VAL A 73 4.20 -11.39 15.24
C VAL A 73 3.44 -12.69 15.42
N HIS A 74 4.11 -13.83 15.26
CA HIS A 74 3.46 -15.16 15.29
C HIS A 74 2.26 -15.30 14.33
N ALA A 75 2.23 -14.49 13.26
CA ALA A 75 1.08 -14.42 12.34
C ALA A 75 0.96 -15.63 11.40
N ASN A 76 2.00 -16.48 11.33
CA ASN A 76 1.98 -17.77 10.63
C ASN A 76 0.99 -18.77 11.24
N GLU A 77 0.63 -18.61 12.51
CA GLU A 77 -0.37 -19.41 13.22
C GLU A 77 -1.81 -19.00 12.85
N MET A 78 -1.99 -17.88 12.13
CA MET A 78 -3.29 -17.29 11.84
C MET A 78 -3.77 -17.62 10.42
N ASN A 79 -5.04 -18.02 10.31
CA ASN A 79 -5.67 -18.27 9.02
C ASN A 79 -5.85 -16.98 8.22
N GLY A 80 -5.39 -16.97 6.97
CA GLY A 80 -5.59 -15.84 6.05
C GLY A 80 -4.44 -14.83 6.01
N THR A 81 -3.42 -14.96 6.88
CA THR A 81 -2.23 -14.08 6.86
C THR A 81 -1.55 -14.08 5.49
N THR A 82 -1.32 -15.25 4.89
CA THR A 82 -0.68 -15.35 3.56
C THR A 82 -1.47 -14.62 2.48
N LYS A 83 -2.80 -14.75 2.49
CA LYS A 83 -3.68 -14.07 1.53
C LYS A 83 -3.64 -12.55 1.74
N MET A 84 -3.66 -12.09 3.00
CA MET A 84 -3.51 -10.69 3.34
C MET A 84 -2.16 -10.13 2.87
N VAL A 85 -1.05 -10.80 3.19
CA VAL A 85 0.30 -10.38 2.77
C VAL A 85 0.39 -10.28 1.25
N HIS A 86 -0.17 -11.25 0.51
CA HIS A 86 -0.23 -11.19 -0.94
C HIS A 86 -1.07 -10.00 -1.44
N ALA A 87 -2.22 -9.73 -0.81
CA ALA A 87 -3.06 -8.58 -1.15
C ALA A 87 -2.36 -7.25 -0.88
N VAL A 88 -1.70 -7.09 0.29
CA VAL A 88 -0.91 -5.89 0.62
C VAL A 88 0.16 -5.67 -0.44
N ARG A 89 0.92 -6.70 -0.80
CA ARG A 89 1.95 -6.60 -1.84
C ARG A 89 1.40 -6.20 -3.20
N LYS A 90 0.24 -6.75 -3.59
CA LYS A 90 -0.38 -6.49 -4.89
C LYS A 90 -1.01 -5.10 -4.99
N TYR A 91 -1.64 -4.63 -3.93
CA TYR A 91 -2.48 -3.42 -3.98
C TYR A 91 -1.88 -2.22 -3.25
N LEU A 92 -0.94 -2.43 -2.33
CA LEU A 92 -0.31 -1.42 -1.49
C LEU A 92 1.23 -1.58 -1.48
N PRO A 93 1.91 -1.42 -2.63
CA PRO A 93 3.34 -1.73 -2.76
C PRO A 93 4.27 -0.81 -1.94
N SER A 94 3.76 0.31 -1.43
CA SER A 94 4.46 1.24 -0.54
C SER A 94 4.45 0.80 0.92
N VAL A 95 3.67 -0.22 1.29
CA VAL A 95 3.61 -0.74 2.66
C VAL A 95 4.78 -1.67 2.91
N CYS A 96 5.59 -1.35 3.91
CA CYS A 96 6.66 -2.23 4.36
C CYS A 96 6.08 -3.35 5.24
N ILE A 97 6.48 -4.59 4.98
CA ILE A 97 6.07 -5.75 5.77
C ILE A 97 7.30 -6.31 6.49
N SER A 98 7.24 -6.39 7.82
CA SER A 98 8.30 -6.99 8.64
C SER A 98 7.73 -8.12 9.49
N GLU A 99 8.53 -9.14 9.77
CA GLU A 99 8.17 -10.28 10.61
C GLU A 99 9.12 -10.38 11.80
N LEU A 100 8.57 -10.69 12.98
CA LEU A 100 9.36 -10.98 14.16
C LEU A 100 9.97 -12.37 14.05
N ARG A 101 11.29 -12.43 13.85
CA ARG A 101 12.07 -13.66 13.80
C ARG A 101 13.21 -13.58 14.81
N ASN A 102 13.30 -14.57 15.71
CA ASN A 102 14.36 -14.66 16.72
C ASN A 102 14.58 -13.36 17.54
N GLY A 103 13.51 -12.60 17.82
CA GLY A 103 13.57 -11.35 18.59
C GLY A 103 14.06 -10.12 17.81
N GLN A 104 14.20 -10.23 16.49
CA GLN A 104 14.50 -9.15 15.55
C GLN A 104 13.36 -8.97 14.54
N LEU A 105 13.16 -7.73 14.10
CA LEU A 105 12.25 -7.42 13.01
C LEU A 105 13.01 -7.55 11.70
N GLU A 106 12.65 -8.56 10.91
CA GLU A 106 13.22 -8.80 9.59
C GLU A 106 12.22 -8.37 8.53
N ASN A 107 12.69 -7.66 7.50
CA ASN A 107 11.81 -7.35 6.37
C ASN A 107 11.45 -8.63 5.64
N VAL A 108 10.17 -8.77 5.31
CA VAL A 108 9.70 -9.88 4.49
C VAL A 108 9.93 -9.50 3.04
N ASP A 109 11.19 -9.65 2.61
CA ASP A 109 11.65 -9.27 1.29
C ASP A 109 10.87 -9.97 0.17
N ASN A 110 10.86 -9.29 -0.97
CA ASN A 110 10.10 -9.64 -2.14
C ASN A 110 10.90 -10.63 -3.01
N ASP A 111 10.87 -11.93 -2.70
CA ASP A 111 11.38 -12.97 -3.63
C ASP A 111 10.45 -13.17 -4.86
N GLY A 112 9.45 -12.31 -5.01
CA GLY A 112 8.63 -12.19 -6.20
C GLY A 112 9.06 -11.00 -7.03
N SER A 113 10.20 -11.10 -7.69
CA SER A 113 10.41 -10.48 -8.99
C SER A 113 9.30 -10.96 -9.93
N VAL A 114 8.12 -10.34 -9.85
CA VAL A 114 7.28 -10.22 -11.04
C VAL A 114 7.97 -9.14 -11.86
N VAL A 115 8.97 -9.61 -12.61
CA VAL A 115 9.36 -8.97 -13.85
C VAL A 115 8.09 -9.01 -14.71
N ASP A 116 7.28 -7.97 -14.64
CA ASP A 116 6.34 -7.69 -15.71
C ASP A 116 7.20 -7.15 -16.85
N LEU A 117 7.86 -8.07 -17.56
CA LEU A 117 8.21 -7.87 -18.95
C LEU A 117 6.86 -7.69 -19.66
N LEU A 118 6.33 -6.48 -19.62
CA LEU A 118 5.44 -5.99 -20.66
C LEU A 118 6.29 -5.87 -21.94
N GLU A 119 6.67 -7.02 -22.51
CA GLU A 119 7.19 -7.11 -23.88
C GLU A 119 6.11 -6.89 -24.93
N ASP A 120 4.86 -6.70 -24.52
CA ASP A 120 3.82 -6.18 -25.40
C ASP A 120 3.32 -4.85 -24.85
N HIS A 121 3.75 -3.76 -25.49
CA HIS A 121 3.01 -2.51 -25.42
C HIS A 121 1.57 -2.80 -25.84
N PRO A 122 0.55 -2.26 -25.16
CA PRO A 122 -0.81 -2.36 -25.68
C PRO A 122 -0.78 -1.76 -27.09
N ILE A 123 -1.12 -2.57 -28.09
CA ILE A 123 -1.30 -2.09 -29.46
C ILE A 123 -2.50 -1.15 -29.40
N VAL A 124 -2.22 0.13 -29.21
CA VAL A 124 -3.22 1.18 -29.41
C VAL A 124 -3.36 1.26 -30.93
N HIS A 125 -4.41 0.62 -31.45
CA HIS A 125 -4.88 0.92 -32.79
C HIS A 125 -5.42 2.34 -32.78
N THR A 126 -4.54 3.32 -32.98
CA THR A 126 -4.93 4.65 -33.40
C THR A 126 -5.21 4.57 -34.89
N GLU A 127 -6.47 4.34 -35.26
CA GLU A 127 -6.91 4.79 -36.58
C GLU A 127 -6.66 6.30 -36.65
N PRO A 128 -6.07 6.83 -37.72
CA PRO A 128 -5.90 8.27 -37.88
C PRO A 128 -7.28 8.87 -38.03
N ILE A 129 -7.83 9.39 -36.93
CA ILE A 129 -9.06 10.18 -36.94
C ILE A 129 -8.76 11.40 -37.81
N ASP A 130 -9.37 11.47 -39.00
CA ASP A 130 -9.29 12.62 -39.88
C ASP A 130 -9.92 13.81 -39.13
N ALA A 131 -9.17 14.92 -39.03
CA ALA A 131 -9.63 16.12 -38.35
C ALA A 131 -10.95 16.66 -38.95
N ASN A 132 -11.26 16.30 -40.20
CA ASN A 132 -12.53 16.62 -40.84
C ASN A 132 -13.75 15.90 -40.26
N GLU A 133 -13.59 14.71 -39.65
CA GLU A 133 -14.73 14.02 -39.01
C GLU A 133 -15.13 14.69 -37.68
N LEU A 134 -14.15 15.27 -36.96
CA LEU A 134 -14.40 16.00 -35.71
C LEU A 134 -15.06 17.37 -35.94
N SER A 135 -14.86 17.99 -37.10
CA SER A 135 -15.51 19.27 -37.45
C SER A 135 -17.03 19.14 -37.62
N MET A 136 -17.53 17.97 -38.02
CA MET A 136 -18.97 17.73 -38.20
C MET A 136 -19.75 17.60 -36.88
N LEU A 137 -19.07 17.38 -35.76
CA LEU A 137 -19.69 17.25 -34.43
C LEU A 137 -19.87 18.58 -33.69
N LEU A 138 -19.20 19.65 -34.16
CA LEU A 138 -19.18 20.95 -33.47
C LEU A 138 -20.05 22.03 -34.16
N ASP A 139 -20.52 21.78 -35.39
CA ASP A 139 -21.34 22.73 -36.15
C ASP A 139 -22.87 22.62 -35.88
N ASN A 140 -23.25 22.38 -34.62
CA ASN A 140 -24.62 22.66 -34.18
C ASN A 140 -24.78 24.13 -33.80
N ASN A 141 -24.61 25.02 -34.78
CA ASN A 141 -25.10 26.39 -34.68
C ASN A 141 -26.53 26.42 -35.26
N PRO A 142 -27.58 26.68 -34.46
CA PRO A 142 -28.92 26.78 -35.00
C PRO A 142 -28.95 27.97 -35.96
N LYS A 143 -29.18 27.69 -37.25
CA LYS A 143 -29.39 28.73 -38.26
C LYS A 143 -30.49 29.68 -37.76
N LYS A 144 -30.15 30.96 -37.56
CA LYS A 144 -31.13 32.03 -37.56
C LYS A 144 -31.85 31.98 -38.91
N VAL A 145 -33.16 31.77 -38.87
CA VAL A 145 -34.05 31.99 -40.01
C VAL A 145 -34.28 33.49 -40.04
N ASP A 146 -33.65 34.18 -41.00
CA ASP A 146 -33.99 35.56 -41.33
C ASP A 146 -35.23 35.54 -42.25
N GLU A 147 -36.31 36.21 -41.82
CA GLU A 147 -37.37 36.76 -42.69
C GLU A 147 -37.13 38.26 -42.90
#